data_AF-A0A735ZJ32-F1
#
_entry.id   AF-A0A735ZJ32-F1
#
_cell.length_a   1.000
_cell.length_b   1.000
_cell.length_c   1.000
_cell.angle_alpha   90.00
_cell.angle_beta   90.00
_cell.angle_gamma   90.00
#
_symmetry.space_group_name_H-M   'P 1'
#
loop_
_entity.id
_entity.type
_entity.pdbx_description
1 polymer ?
#
loop_
_entity_poly.entity_id
_entity_poly.type
_entity_poly.pdbx_seq_one_letter_code
_entity_poly.pdbx_strand_id
1 'polypeptide(L)'
;VFMREIGNYVDDEYFYGLVFKKEMNGFISIEYDDSGYVKDDDAKNWDADELMDNLRKGTKEANKDRIAKGIEPIEIIGWIEKPTYDATNHRLIWSAAIHDIGTNEPLNEQGVNYNTYLLGREGYFSLNLVTDRGSVDHEIPLAKRILSSVKFNAGQRYADFNESTDKIAEYGLAALIGGIAAKKVGLLAMLGIALLKFWKVTAIGVVAVGALARKLLSRKKD
;
A
#
# COMPACT_ATOMS: atom_id res chain seq x y z
N VAL A 1 -15.42 6.15 -14.11
CA VAL A 1 -15.06 7.12 -15.18
C VAL A 1 -14.17 8.22 -14.62
N PHE A 2 -14.68 9.14 -13.79
CA PHE A 2 -13.93 10.28 -13.23
C PHE A 2 -12.48 9.96 -12.77
N MET A 3 -12.31 9.01 -11.84
CA MET A 3 -10.99 8.65 -11.31
C MET A 3 -9.99 8.21 -12.39
N ARG A 4 -10.45 7.53 -13.44
CA ARG A 4 -9.58 7.07 -14.56
C ARG A 4 -9.14 8.23 -15.45
N GLU A 5 -10.00 9.24 -15.62
CA GLU A 5 -9.69 10.45 -16.41
C GLU A 5 -8.59 11.30 -15.76
N ILE A 6 -8.54 11.34 -14.42
CA ILE A 6 -7.47 12.01 -13.67
C ILE A 6 -6.26 11.10 -13.40
N GLY A 7 -6.09 10.05 -14.22
CA GLY A 7 -4.89 9.22 -14.22
C GLY A 7 -4.77 8.19 -13.10
N ASN A 8 -5.86 7.88 -12.37
CA ASN A 8 -5.84 6.79 -11.41
C ASN A 8 -6.13 5.43 -12.07
N TYR A 9 -5.50 4.39 -11.52
CA TYR A 9 -5.98 3.03 -11.70
C TYR A 9 -7.20 2.82 -10.81
N VAL A 10 -8.25 2.22 -11.35
CA VAL A 10 -9.48 1.91 -10.60
C VAL A 10 -9.84 0.47 -10.90
N ASP A 11 -9.84 -0.34 -9.86
CA ASP A 11 -10.41 -1.68 -9.89
C ASP A 11 -11.89 -1.59 -9.54
N ASP A 12 -12.76 -1.97 -10.48
CA ASP A 12 -14.22 -1.86 -10.28
C ASP A 12 -14.73 -2.85 -9.21
N GLU A 13 -13.94 -3.86 -8.85
CA GLU A 13 -14.28 -4.81 -7.77
C GLU A 13 -14.07 -4.19 -6.37
N TYR A 14 -13.06 -3.32 -6.23
CA TYR A 14 -12.64 -2.76 -4.94
C TYR A 14 -13.13 -1.32 -4.71
N PHE A 15 -13.56 -0.62 -5.76
CA PHE A 15 -13.95 0.77 -5.67
C PHE A 15 -15.36 0.95 -5.10
N TYR A 16 -15.47 1.59 -3.93
CA TYR A 16 -16.75 1.81 -3.25
C TYR A 16 -17.40 3.13 -3.66
N GLY A 17 -16.62 4.20 -3.81
CA GLY A 17 -17.17 5.48 -4.24
C GLY A 17 -16.33 6.70 -3.86
N LEU A 18 -16.92 7.87 -4.10
CA LEU A 18 -16.34 9.18 -3.82
C LEU A 18 -17.20 9.95 -2.83
N VAL A 19 -16.57 10.66 -1.91
CA VAL A 19 -17.20 11.62 -1.00
C VAL A 19 -16.77 13.02 -1.39
N PHE A 20 -17.75 13.83 -1.78
CA PHE A 20 -17.60 15.26 -2.01
C PHE A 20 -18.31 16.04 -0.90
N LYS A 21 -17.73 17.16 -0.49
CA LYS A 21 -18.35 18.08 0.45
C LYS A 21 -18.16 19.50 -0.04
N LYS A 22 -19.20 20.34 0.07
CA LYS A 22 -19.19 21.71 -0.48
C LYS A 22 -18.04 22.56 0.06
N GLU A 23 -17.66 22.36 1.33
CA GLU A 23 -16.58 23.09 1.99
C GLU A 23 -15.21 22.41 1.84
N MET A 24 -15.11 21.28 1.15
CA MET A 24 -13.85 20.57 0.93
C MET A 24 -13.23 21.01 -0.39
N ASN A 25 -11.96 21.42 -0.35
CA ASN A 25 -11.16 21.62 -1.55
C ASN A 25 -10.51 20.30 -1.98
N GLY A 26 -11.31 19.42 -2.56
CA GLY A 26 -10.90 18.06 -2.89
C GLY A 26 -12.03 17.04 -2.81
N PHE A 27 -11.66 15.77 -2.72
CA PHE A 27 -12.59 14.66 -2.52
C PHE A 27 -11.90 13.51 -1.79
N ILE A 28 -12.70 12.61 -1.23
CA ILE A 28 -12.19 11.35 -0.67
C ILE A 28 -12.63 10.20 -1.58
N SER A 29 -11.68 9.37 -2.01
CA SER A 29 -11.99 8.07 -2.62
C SER A 29 -12.02 6.99 -1.55
N ILE A 30 -12.98 6.07 -1.65
CA ILE A 30 -13.15 4.94 -0.74
C ILE A 30 -13.03 3.65 -1.55
N GLU A 31 -12.19 2.75 -1.07
CA GLU A 31 -11.98 1.41 -1.61
C GLU A 31 -12.00 0.38 -0.49
N TYR A 32 -12.38 -0.84 -0.80
CA TYR A 32 -12.21 -2.02 0.07
C TYR A 32 -11.49 -3.09 -0.74
N ASP A 33 -10.34 -3.54 -0.24
CA ASP A 33 -9.57 -4.62 -0.85
C ASP A 33 -9.69 -5.86 0.07
N ASP A 34 -10.16 -6.97 -0.49
CA ASP A 34 -10.44 -8.24 0.20
C ASP A 34 -9.27 -9.23 0.12
N SER A 35 -8.04 -8.70 0.04
CA SER A 35 -6.81 -9.48 -0.06
C SER A 35 -6.59 -10.50 1.06
N GLY A 36 -7.31 -10.39 2.17
CA GLY A 36 -7.16 -11.19 3.37
C GLY A 36 -6.63 -10.37 4.55
N TYR A 37 -6.32 -11.07 5.63
CA TYR A 37 -5.75 -10.49 6.84
C TYR A 37 -4.34 -9.94 6.57
N VAL A 38 -4.19 -8.63 6.58
CA VAL A 38 -2.90 -7.94 6.39
C VAL A 38 -2.14 -7.92 7.71
N LYS A 39 -0.97 -8.56 7.76
CA LYS A 39 -0.10 -8.55 8.94
C LYS A 39 0.49 -7.17 9.20
N ASP A 40 0.49 -6.74 10.46
CA ASP A 40 0.93 -5.41 10.89
C ASP A 40 2.29 -5.41 11.60
N ASP A 41 2.96 -6.55 11.68
CA ASP A 41 4.20 -6.76 12.41
C ASP A 41 5.36 -5.88 11.89
N ASP A 42 5.34 -5.51 10.61
CA ASP A 42 6.37 -4.67 9.99
C ASP A 42 6.32 -3.20 10.42
N ALA A 43 5.17 -2.69 10.88
CA ALA A 43 5.03 -1.29 11.33
C ALA A 43 5.92 -0.95 12.53
N LYS A 44 6.37 -1.97 13.29
CA LYS A 44 7.26 -1.78 14.44
C LYS A 44 8.68 -1.34 14.03
N ASN A 45 9.10 -1.68 12.81
CA ASN A 45 10.49 -1.55 12.38
C ASN A 45 10.64 -0.94 10.98
N TRP A 46 9.56 -0.42 10.39
CA TRP A 46 9.63 0.16 9.05
C TRP A 46 10.51 1.42 9.02
N ASP A 47 11.08 1.69 7.85
CA ASP A 47 11.89 2.89 7.62
C ASP A 47 11.13 3.83 6.70
N ALA A 48 10.76 5.01 7.21
CA ALA A 48 9.96 5.98 6.45
C ALA A 48 10.65 6.50 5.19
N ASP A 49 11.98 6.47 5.13
CA ASP A 49 12.75 6.88 3.96
C ASP A 49 12.78 5.74 2.93
N GLU A 50 12.93 4.47 3.36
CA GLU A 50 12.76 3.31 2.47
C GLU A 50 11.34 3.25 1.87
N LEU A 51 10.31 3.54 2.68
CA LEU A 51 8.93 3.59 2.22
C LEU A 51 8.70 4.71 1.20
N MET A 52 9.33 5.88 1.38
CA MET A 52 9.28 6.97 0.42
C MET A 52 9.92 6.57 -0.92
N ASP A 53 11.06 5.89 -0.87
CA ASP A 53 11.73 5.38 -2.07
C ASP A 53 10.88 4.35 -2.81
N ASN A 54 10.18 3.47 -2.09
CA ASN A 54 9.24 2.51 -2.67
C ASN A 54 8.05 3.22 -3.30
N LEU A 55 7.48 4.23 -2.63
CA LEU A 55 6.39 5.05 -3.16
C LEU A 55 6.79 5.80 -4.44
N ARG A 56 8.00 6.36 -4.51
CA ARG A 56 8.54 6.97 -5.73
C ARG A 56 8.68 5.97 -6.87
N LYS A 57 9.19 4.76 -6.59
CA LYS A 57 9.33 3.68 -7.60
C LYS A 57 7.97 3.21 -8.12
N GLY A 58 7.01 2.97 -7.23
CA GLY A 58 5.65 2.60 -7.59
C GLY A 58 4.97 3.67 -8.45
N THR A 59 5.14 4.94 -8.09
CA THR A 59 4.62 6.08 -8.86
C THR A 59 5.24 6.17 -10.25
N LYS A 60 6.57 6.02 -10.37
CA LYS A 60 7.25 5.98 -11.66
C LYS A 60 6.73 4.85 -12.55
N GLU A 61 6.39 3.71 -11.97
CA GLU A 61 5.87 2.58 -12.72
C GLU A 61 4.41 2.81 -13.15
N ALA A 62 3.56 3.35 -12.26
CA ALA A 62 2.20 3.76 -12.58
C ALA A 62 2.13 4.87 -13.65
N ASN A 63 3.15 5.73 -13.74
CA ASN A 63 3.23 6.77 -14.78
C ASN A 63 3.29 6.21 -16.20
N LYS A 64 3.72 4.95 -16.41
CA LYS A 64 3.67 4.35 -17.76
C LYS A 64 2.25 4.32 -18.30
N ASP A 65 1.28 4.03 -17.45
CA ASP A 65 -0.13 4.02 -17.83
C ASP A 65 -0.69 5.44 -18.04
N ARG A 66 -0.24 6.44 -17.25
CA ARG A 66 -0.60 7.85 -17.47
C ARG A 66 -0.11 8.35 -18.83
N ILE A 67 1.18 8.12 -19.12
CA ILE A 67 1.80 8.50 -20.40
C ILE A 67 1.11 7.81 -21.57
N ALA A 68 0.82 6.52 -21.46
CA ALA A 68 0.11 5.77 -22.52
C ALA A 68 -1.30 6.31 -22.81
N LYS A 69 -1.91 7.00 -21.84
CA LYS A 69 -3.24 7.65 -21.95
C LYS A 69 -3.16 9.14 -22.28
N GLY A 70 -1.96 9.69 -22.45
CA GLY A 70 -1.77 11.13 -22.69
C GLY A 70 -2.06 12.01 -21.46
N ILE A 71 -1.96 11.44 -20.25
CA ILE A 71 -2.11 12.13 -18.97
C ILE A 71 -0.71 12.48 -18.44
N GLU A 72 -0.56 13.67 -17.87
CA GLU A 72 0.67 14.13 -17.25
C GLU A 72 1.17 13.13 -16.18
N PRO A 73 2.45 12.73 -16.24
CA PRO A 73 3.03 11.89 -15.20
C PRO A 73 3.28 12.71 -13.93
N ILE A 74 3.18 12.06 -12.78
CA ILE A 74 3.37 12.71 -11.47
C ILE A 74 4.66 12.26 -10.79
N GLU A 75 5.22 13.08 -9.91
CA GLU A 75 6.29 12.68 -9.00
C GLU A 75 5.92 12.88 -7.54
N ILE A 76 6.55 12.11 -6.66
CA ILE A 76 6.38 12.22 -5.21
C ILE A 76 7.46 13.12 -4.66
N ILE A 77 7.04 14.30 -4.18
CA ILE A 77 7.94 15.32 -3.63
C ILE A 77 8.46 14.88 -2.27
N GLY A 78 7.56 14.50 -1.38
CA GLY A 78 7.90 14.09 -0.02
C GLY A 78 6.68 13.87 0.87
N TRP A 79 6.93 13.50 2.12
CA TRP A 79 5.87 13.32 3.11
C TRP A 79 5.27 14.68 3.53
N ILE A 80 3.95 14.74 3.57
CA ILE A 80 3.19 15.70 4.37
C ILE A 80 3.03 15.14 5.80
N GLU A 81 2.66 13.86 5.91
CA GLU A 81 2.61 13.11 7.16
C GLU A 81 3.34 11.77 6.95
N LYS A 82 4.40 11.53 7.74
CA LYS A 82 5.11 10.25 7.70
C LYS A 82 4.16 9.11 8.08
N PRO A 83 4.39 7.88 7.59
CA PRO A 83 3.59 6.74 7.98
C PRO A 83 3.49 6.55 9.50
N THR A 84 2.26 6.42 9.98
CA THR A 84 1.96 6.08 11.38
C THR A 84 0.96 4.94 11.44
N TYR A 85 1.13 4.06 12.42
CA TYR A 85 0.23 2.94 12.66
C TYR A 85 -0.29 2.97 14.09
N ASP A 86 -1.60 2.98 14.23
CA ASP A 86 -2.31 2.78 15.49
C ASP A 86 -2.72 1.31 15.60
N ALA A 87 -1.95 0.54 16.36
CA ALA A 87 -2.19 -0.88 16.59
C ALA A 87 -3.43 -1.16 17.46
N THR A 88 -3.96 -0.16 18.19
CA THR A 88 -5.16 -0.34 19.00
C THR A 88 -6.40 -0.38 18.12
N ASN A 89 -6.43 0.48 17.11
CA ASN A 89 -7.56 0.60 16.19
C ASN A 89 -7.30 -0.03 14.81
N HIS A 90 -6.11 -0.62 14.62
CA HIS A 90 -5.62 -1.19 13.36
C HIS A 90 -5.75 -0.21 12.18
N ARG A 91 -5.16 0.98 12.36
CA ARG A 91 -5.24 2.08 11.40
C ARG A 91 -3.87 2.53 10.96
N LEU A 92 -3.68 2.59 9.64
CA LEU A 92 -2.51 3.18 9.00
C LEU A 92 -2.88 4.56 8.45
N ILE A 93 -1.99 5.53 8.61
CA ILE A 93 -2.10 6.87 8.04
C ILE A 93 -0.76 7.23 7.39
N TRP A 94 -0.80 7.80 6.19
CA TRP A 94 0.37 8.45 5.57
C TRP A 94 -0.09 9.47 4.54
N SER A 95 0.72 10.50 4.29
CA SER A 95 0.38 11.51 3.29
C SER A 95 1.60 12.03 2.56
N ALA A 96 1.47 12.17 1.25
CA ALA A 96 2.55 12.62 0.38
C ALA A 96 2.08 13.73 -0.57
N ALA A 97 2.98 14.69 -0.79
CA ALA A 97 2.83 15.71 -1.82
C ALA A 97 3.23 15.14 -3.18
N ILE A 98 2.45 15.49 -4.20
CA ILE A 98 2.66 15.12 -5.59
C ILE A 98 2.82 16.37 -6.44
N HIS A 99 3.47 16.23 -7.59
CA HIS A 99 3.62 17.29 -8.57
C HIS A 99 3.52 16.73 -9.98
N ASP A 100 2.83 17.45 -10.87
CA ASP A 100 2.75 17.13 -12.28
C ASP A 100 4.07 17.48 -12.99
N ILE A 101 4.78 16.47 -13.48
CA ILE A 101 6.11 16.64 -14.06
C ILE A 101 6.02 17.50 -15.32
N GLY A 102 6.89 18.51 -15.40
CA GLY A 102 6.99 19.40 -16.56
C GLY A 102 6.03 20.60 -16.51
N THR A 103 5.33 20.78 -15.39
CA THR A 103 4.50 21.96 -15.13
C THR A 103 5.24 22.96 -14.24
N ASN A 104 4.78 24.21 -14.22
CA ASN A 104 5.25 25.23 -13.28
C ASN A 104 4.19 25.47 -12.19
N GLU A 105 3.57 24.40 -11.71
CA GLU A 105 2.52 24.45 -10.70
C GLU A 105 3.01 25.13 -9.40
N PRO A 106 2.30 26.14 -8.90
CA PRO A 106 2.59 26.76 -7.62
C PRO A 106 2.64 25.77 -6.46
N LEU A 107 3.50 26.00 -5.47
CA LEU A 107 3.67 25.10 -4.32
C LEU A 107 2.35 24.80 -3.58
N ASN A 108 1.44 25.77 -3.49
CA ASN A 108 0.15 25.62 -2.84
C ASN A 108 -0.85 24.81 -3.68
N GLU A 109 -0.67 24.72 -4.98
CA GLU A 109 -1.56 24.01 -5.90
C GLU A 109 -1.12 22.55 -6.10
N GLN A 110 0.15 22.24 -5.81
CA GLN A 110 0.67 20.87 -5.79
C GLN A 110 -0.25 19.92 -5.03
N GLY A 111 -0.60 18.82 -5.68
CA GLY A 111 -1.50 17.83 -5.12
C GLY A 111 -0.98 17.19 -3.84
N VAL A 112 -1.92 16.70 -3.03
CA VAL A 112 -1.65 15.91 -1.83
C VAL A 112 -2.60 14.73 -1.82
N ASN A 113 -2.02 13.54 -1.58
CA ASN A 113 -2.77 12.37 -1.18
C ASN A 113 -2.63 12.18 0.33
N TYR A 114 -3.74 12.11 1.05
CA TYR A 114 -3.79 11.80 2.47
C TYR A 114 -4.51 10.46 2.65
N ASN A 115 -3.70 9.40 2.74
CA ASN A 115 -4.16 8.02 2.74
C ASN A 115 -4.36 7.52 4.16
N THR A 116 -5.51 6.88 4.36
CA THR A 116 -5.88 6.28 5.63
C THR A 116 -6.48 4.89 5.40
N TYR A 117 -6.16 3.96 6.29
CA TYR A 117 -6.55 2.57 6.17
C TYR A 117 -7.18 2.11 7.48
N LEU A 118 -8.18 1.25 7.36
CA LEU A 118 -8.73 0.48 8.48
C LEU A 118 -8.62 -1.00 8.14
N LEU A 119 -7.78 -1.73 8.89
CA LEU A 119 -7.62 -3.16 8.69
C LEU A 119 -8.79 -3.93 9.32
N GLY A 120 -9.25 -4.95 8.61
CA GLY A 120 -10.31 -5.86 8.99
C GLY A 120 -9.84 -7.31 8.99
N ARG A 121 -10.77 -8.22 9.27
CA ARG A 121 -10.50 -9.66 9.32
C ARG A 121 -10.04 -10.22 7.97
N GLU A 122 -10.70 -9.78 6.90
CA GLU A 122 -10.59 -10.37 5.55
C GLU A 122 -10.03 -9.39 4.52
N GLY A 123 -9.61 -8.19 4.95
CA GLY A 123 -9.21 -7.13 4.04
C GLY A 123 -9.10 -5.80 4.76
N TYR A 124 -9.18 -4.70 4.02
CA TYR A 124 -9.11 -3.35 4.59
C TYR A 124 -9.91 -2.34 3.79
N PHE A 125 -10.40 -1.30 4.47
CA PHE A 125 -10.85 -0.08 3.81
C PHE A 125 -9.66 0.85 3.58
N SER A 126 -9.58 1.45 2.39
CA SER A 126 -8.68 2.56 2.06
C SER A 126 -9.52 3.80 1.80
N LEU A 127 -9.14 4.91 2.44
CA LEU A 127 -9.70 6.23 2.23
C LEU A 127 -8.56 7.17 1.87
N ASN A 128 -8.57 7.70 0.65
CA ASN A 128 -7.59 8.67 0.18
C ASN A 128 -8.26 10.02 -0.04
N LEU A 129 -7.89 11.02 0.76
CA LEU A 129 -8.22 12.41 0.48
C LEU A 129 -7.26 12.94 -0.58
N VAL A 130 -7.83 13.33 -1.71
CA VAL A 130 -7.15 14.01 -2.82
C VAL A 130 -7.44 15.51 -2.68
N THR A 131 -6.40 16.30 -2.44
CA THR A 131 -6.47 17.75 -2.22
C THR A 131 -5.17 18.43 -2.69
N ASP A 132 -4.90 19.66 -2.30
CA ASP A 132 -3.67 20.38 -2.56
C ASP A 132 -2.97 20.86 -1.28
N ARG A 133 -1.72 21.30 -1.41
CA ARG A 133 -0.90 21.76 -0.28
C ARG A 133 -1.43 23.03 0.38
N GLY A 134 -2.21 23.84 -0.32
CA GLY A 134 -2.85 25.05 0.20
C GLY A 134 -4.02 24.75 1.13
N SER A 135 -4.73 23.64 0.91
CA SER A 135 -5.90 23.25 1.71
C SER A 135 -5.68 22.07 2.66
N VAL A 136 -4.64 21.24 2.47
CA VAL A 136 -4.48 19.96 3.20
C VAL A 136 -4.65 20.09 4.72
N ASP A 137 -4.05 21.10 5.36
CA ASP A 137 -4.12 21.26 6.82
C ASP A 137 -5.56 21.51 7.32
N HIS A 138 -6.41 22.13 6.48
CA HIS A 138 -7.82 22.33 6.77
C HIS A 138 -8.65 21.05 6.56
N GLU A 139 -8.26 20.22 5.59
CA GLU A 139 -9.01 19.02 5.20
C GLU A 139 -8.69 17.78 6.03
N ILE A 140 -7.46 17.68 6.59
CA ILE A 140 -7.04 16.54 7.42
C ILE A 140 -8.03 16.23 8.58
N PRO A 141 -8.51 17.22 9.36
CA PRO A 141 -9.52 16.97 10.39
C PRO A 141 -10.81 16.33 9.86
N LEU A 142 -11.22 16.64 8.63
CA LEU A 142 -12.38 16.02 8.01
C LEU A 142 -12.11 14.58 7.60
N ALA A 143 -10.97 14.31 6.95
CA ALA A 143 -10.55 12.94 6.62
C ALA A 143 -10.47 12.05 7.88
N LYS A 144 -9.85 12.55 8.96
CA LYS A 144 -9.78 11.83 10.25
C LYS A 144 -11.16 11.54 10.85
N ARG A 145 -12.11 12.49 10.77
CA ARG A 145 -13.50 12.26 11.22
C ARG A 145 -14.18 11.17 10.41
N ILE A 146 -14.07 11.21 9.09
CA ILE A 146 -14.67 10.19 8.21
C ILE A 146 -14.07 8.83 8.53
N LEU A 147 -12.75 8.70 8.59
CA LEU A 147 -12.10 7.45 8.98
C LEU A 147 -12.57 6.97 10.36
N SER A 148 -12.73 7.84 11.36
CA SER A 148 -13.23 7.47 12.69
C SER A 148 -14.67 6.94 12.70
N SER A 149 -15.46 7.30 11.68
CA SER A 149 -16.83 6.83 11.49
C SER A 149 -16.92 5.46 10.81
N VAL A 150 -15.87 5.06 10.07
CA VAL A 150 -15.79 3.76 9.39
C VAL A 150 -15.42 2.68 10.42
N LYS A 151 -16.21 1.61 10.50
CA LYS A 151 -16.02 0.50 11.42
C LYS A 151 -16.43 -0.82 10.78
N PHE A 152 -15.70 -1.88 11.09
CA PHE A 152 -16.13 -3.24 10.81
C PHE A 152 -17.17 -3.71 11.81
N ASN A 153 -18.17 -4.44 11.30
CA ASN A 153 -19.14 -5.16 12.12
C ASN A 153 -18.44 -6.25 12.94
N ALA A 154 -19.06 -6.68 14.03
CA ALA A 154 -18.56 -7.82 14.80
C ALA A 154 -18.46 -9.07 13.91
N GLY A 155 -17.36 -9.82 14.04
CA GLY A 155 -17.02 -10.96 13.20
C GLY A 155 -16.20 -10.60 11.96
N GLN A 156 -16.00 -9.31 11.67
CA GLN A 156 -15.25 -8.78 10.53
C GLN A 156 -14.11 -7.84 10.96
N ARG A 157 -13.90 -7.64 12.27
CA ARG A 157 -12.83 -6.78 12.79
C ARG A 157 -11.51 -7.51 12.68
N TYR A 158 -10.42 -6.74 12.60
CA TYR A 158 -9.07 -7.30 12.62
C TYR A 158 -8.84 -8.27 13.79
N ALA A 159 -9.31 -7.92 14.98
CA ALA A 159 -9.22 -8.77 16.17
C ALA A 159 -10.09 -10.05 16.13
N ASP A 160 -11.02 -10.17 15.17
CA ASP A 160 -11.86 -11.35 14.97
C ASP A 160 -11.18 -12.39 14.03
N PHE A 161 -9.92 -12.17 13.63
CA PHE A 161 -9.15 -13.08 12.79
C PHE A 161 -8.95 -14.45 13.43
N ASN A 162 -9.08 -15.48 12.59
CA ASN A 162 -8.86 -16.87 12.92
C ASN A 162 -7.84 -17.48 11.96
N GLU A 163 -6.63 -17.73 12.46
CA GLU A 163 -5.53 -18.32 11.70
C GLU A 163 -5.83 -19.70 11.09
N SER A 164 -6.82 -20.43 11.60
CA SER A 164 -7.19 -21.76 11.10
C SER A 164 -8.15 -21.72 9.91
N THR A 165 -8.85 -20.60 9.69
CA THR A 165 -9.88 -20.49 8.65
C THR A 165 -9.65 -19.34 7.68
N ASP A 166 -9.00 -18.27 8.13
CA ASP A 166 -8.98 -17.02 7.39
C ASP A 166 -7.75 -16.91 6.50
N LYS A 167 -7.95 -16.28 5.33
CA LYS A 167 -6.88 -16.01 4.39
C LYS A 167 -5.97 -14.91 4.92
N ILE A 168 -4.66 -15.15 4.95
CA ILE A 168 -3.65 -14.13 5.20
C ILE A 168 -3.29 -13.48 3.86
N ALA A 169 -3.22 -12.14 3.82
CA ALA A 169 -2.77 -11.42 2.63
C ALA A 169 -1.31 -11.80 2.30
N GLU A 170 -0.95 -11.80 1.01
CA GLU A 170 0.41 -12.13 0.56
C GLU A 170 1.46 -11.07 0.92
N TYR A 171 1.03 -9.97 1.53
CA TYR A 171 1.85 -8.80 1.85
C TYR A 171 1.51 -8.26 3.25
N GLY A 172 2.48 -7.54 3.83
CA GLY A 172 2.33 -6.84 5.11
C GLY A 172 1.90 -5.38 4.95
N LEU A 173 1.72 -4.71 6.07
CA LEU A 173 1.23 -3.34 6.15
C LEU A 173 2.13 -2.32 5.44
N ALA A 174 3.45 -2.50 5.43
CA ALA A 174 4.39 -1.65 4.70
C ALA A 174 4.12 -1.63 3.18
N ALA A 175 3.60 -2.71 2.61
CA ALA A 175 3.27 -2.79 1.19
C ALA A 175 2.07 -1.91 0.80
N LEU A 176 1.24 -1.50 1.76
CA LEU A 176 0.15 -0.55 1.53
C LEU A 176 0.67 0.87 1.26
N ILE A 177 1.94 1.14 1.57
CA ILE A 177 2.61 2.41 1.33
C ILE A 177 3.45 2.27 0.05
N GLY A 178 2.95 2.85 -1.04
CA GLY A 178 3.63 2.78 -2.34
C GLY A 178 2.83 2.15 -3.47
N GLY A 179 1.62 1.66 -3.15
CA GLY A 179 0.70 1.05 -4.10
C GLY A 179 1.12 -0.36 -4.50
N ILE A 180 0.13 -1.24 -4.63
CA ILE A 180 0.31 -2.62 -5.09
C ILE A 180 0.52 -2.63 -6.62
N ALA A 181 1.46 -1.83 -7.14
CA ALA A 181 1.98 -2.05 -8.50
C ALA A 181 2.58 -3.46 -8.65
N ALA A 182 2.82 -4.13 -7.52
CA ALA A 182 3.16 -5.53 -7.41
C ALA A 182 1.98 -6.53 -7.59
N LYS A 183 0.74 -6.12 -7.93
CA LYS A 183 -0.30 -7.12 -8.32
C LYS A 183 0.15 -7.93 -9.55
N LYS A 184 1.14 -7.45 -10.32
CA LYS A 184 1.78 -8.18 -11.43
C LYS A 184 3.05 -8.96 -11.05
N VAL A 185 3.55 -8.83 -9.82
CA VAL A 185 4.73 -9.56 -9.33
C VAL A 185 4.20 -10.66 -8.42
N GLY A 186 3.73 -11.76 -9.02
CA GLY A 186 3.23 -12.91 -8.27
C GLY A 186 4.27 -13.41 -7.25
N LEU A 187 3.81 -14.14 -6.22
CA LEU A 187 4.62 -14.64 -5.10
C LEU A 187 5.99 -15.23 -5.52
N LEU A 188 6.07 -15.86 -6.69
CA LEU A 188 7.31 -16.41 -7.27
C LEU A 188 8.37 -15.35 -7.62
N ALA A 189 7.97 -14.17 -8.08
CA ALA A 189 8.88 -13.09 -8.42
C ALA A 189 9.35 -12.34 -7.17
N MET A 190 8.49 -12.19 -6.16
CA MET A 190 8.89 -11.70 -4.82
C MET A 190 9.86 -12.67 -4.14
N LEU A 191 9.59 -13.98 -4.18
CA LEU A 191 10.52 -15.03 -3.75
C LEU A 191 11.81 -14.98 -4.55
N GLY A 192 11.75 -14.80 -5.87
CA GLY A 192 12.94 -14.63 -6.72
C GLY A 192 13.81 -13.44 -6.30
N ILE A 193 13.21 -12.29 -6.03
CA ILE A 193 13.90 -11.08 -5.57
C ILE A 193 14.49 -11.28 -4.17
N ALA A 194 13.75 -11.92 -3.25
CA ALA A 194 14.26 -12.26 -1.92
C ALA A 194 15.42 -13.27 -1.99
N LEU A 195 15.29 -14.33 -2.80
CA LEU A 195 16.35 -15.32 -3.06
C LEU A 195 17.57 -14.67 -3.73
N LEU A 196 17.38 -13.69 -4.62
CA LEU A 196 18.46 -12.90 -5.20
C LEU A 196 19.13 -11.99 -4.17
N LYS A 197 18.35 -11.29 -3.33
CA LYS A 197 18.86 -10.37 -2.30
C LYS A 197 19.60 -11.12 -1.18
N PHE A 198 19.14 -12.33 -0.86
CA PHE A 198 19.73 -13.23 0.15
C PHE A 198 20.42 -14.45 -0.46
N TRP A 199 20.93 -14.34 -1.70
CA TRP A 199 21.46 -15.49 -2.46
C TRP A 199 22.61 -16.20 -1.76
N LYS A 200 23.43 -15.48 -0.99
CA LYS A 200 24.52 -16.09 -0.20
C LYS A 200 23.99 -17.00 0.91
N VAL A 201 22.95 -16.58 1.63
CA VAL A 201 22.31 -17.37 2.70
C VAL A 201 21.55 -18.55 2.08
N THR A 202 20.85 -18.30 0.98
CA THR A 202 20.12 -19.31 0.21
C THR A 202 21.06 -20.40 -0.33
N ALA A 203 22.19 -20.03 -0.92
CA ALA A 203 23.18 -20.97 -1.44
C ALA A 203 23.75 -21.87 -0.34
N ILE A 204 24.03 -21.33 0.84
CA ILE A 204 24.48 -22.11 2.00
C ILE A 204 23.39 -23.12 2.43
N GLY A 205 22.13 -22.69 2.48
CA GLY A 205 21.00 -23.56 2.79
C GLY A 205 20.85 -24.72 1.79
N VAL A 206 20.93 -24.44 0.48
CA VAL A 206 20.85 -25.45 -0.58
C VAL A 206 22.00 -26.46 -0.49
N VAL A 207 23.23 -26.00 -0.25
CA VAL A 207 24.39 -26.89 -0.06
C VAL A 207 24.21 -27.77 1.18
N ALA A 208 23.72 -27.22 2.29
CA ALA A 208 23.48 -27.99 3.51
C ALA A 208 22.40 -29.06 3.33
N VAL A 209 21.28 -28.74 2.69
CA VAL A 209 20.21 -29.69 2.38
C VAL A 209 20.68 -30.76 1.39
N GLY A 210 21.41 -30.37 0.34
CA GLY A 210 21.99 -31.30 -0.64
C GLY A 210 22.99 -32.27 -0.01
N ALA A 211 23.83 -31.80 0.92
CA ALA A 211 24.76 -32.64 1.67
C ALA A 211 24.01 -33.61 2.59
N LEU A 212 22.94 -33.15 3.26
CA LEU A 212 22.11 -34.00 4.12
C LEU A 212 21.36 -35.08 3.33
N ALA A 213 20.76 -34.70 2.19
CA ALA A 213 20.07 -35.62 1.28
C ALA A 213 21.04 -36.67 0.71
N ARG A 214 22.23 -36.26 0.28
CA ARG A 214 23.28 -37.18 -0.19
C ARG A 214 23.71 -38.16 0.89
N LYS A 215 23.86 -37.70 2.14
CA LYS A 215 24.21 -38.54 3.30
C LYS A 215 23.11 -39.54 3.66
N LEU A 216 21.84 -39.16 3.51
CA LEU A 216 20.70 -40.04 3.74
C LEU A 216 20.55 -41.08 2.61
N LEU A 217 20.82 -40.70 1.37
CA LEU A 217 20.77 -41.59 0.20
C LEU A 217 21.97 -42.54 0.14
N SER A 218 23.16 -42.11 0.58
CA SER A 218 24.34 -42.98 0.66
C SER A 218 24.25 -44.02 1.77
N ARG A 219 23.52 -43.74 2.85
CA ARG A 219 23.23 -44.69 3.94
C ARG A 219 22.26 -45.81 3.57
N LYS A 220 21.57 -45.71 2.42
CA LYS A 220 20.69 -46.76 1.89
C LYS A 220 21.39 -47.70 0.89
N LYS A 221 22.69 -47.50 0.64
CA LYS A 221 23.49 -48.32 -0.29
C LYS A 221 24.40 -49.34 0.39
N ASP A 222 24.29 -49.47 1.70
CA ASP A 222 24.91 -50.53 2.51
C ASP A 222 23.83 -51.49 3.03
#